data_AF-H3H1H6-F1
#
_entry.id   AF-H3H1H6-F1
#
_cell.length_a   1.000
_cell.length_b   1.000
_cell.length_c   1.000
_cell.angle_alpha   90.00
_cell.angle_beta   90.00
_cell.angle_gamma   90.00
#
_symmetry.space_group_name_H-M   'P 1'
#
loop_
_entity.id
_entity.type
_entity.pdbx_description
1 polymer ?
#
loop_
_entity_poly.entity_id
_entity_poly.type
_entity_poly.pdbx_seq_one_letter_code
_entity_poly.pdbx_strand_id
1 'polypeptide(L)'
;MAMEGEQAGLVGRFETEHAGYRERNYGPAFQPPATSFGFSLPKPLRPTTADTSPKSSRYLREIDRRTILARLDQGEKQSALAKEFRVTRAAICNLNKHRELVLSRQHEDPLAKHPKKARRRRDAGDEAEAALSRGDGSNRISQLLSDASPTHYEDSTLHLVALQPAERLIPLLLSSETSNAAFRRYCDRLMTLVVEEVLAWTHTETSNTRHAPTPCGVSIAPGGSRMLSVFQALEPELPTGQIELRLPQFGSVVDLPAAVASHNVCLFYAFTDTAGGVRVAKGIRELLDRGAVEELLCLVTLAVSALTVGELQRAHPSLRIAAAHVESHEDDERLHHTENEPYEASRPTSRLQLLATRAAEMY
;
A
#
# COMPACT_ATOMS: atom_id res chain seq x y z
N MET A 1 5.49 -71.35 20.18
CA MET A 1 6.12 -71.35 18.84
C MET A 1 5.88 -69.96 18.26
N ALA A 2 6.84 -69.06 18.44
CA ALA A 2 7.93 -68.74 17.50
C ALA A 2 7.49 -67.51 16.69
N MET A 3 8.01 -66.29 16.89
CA MET A 3 9.38 -65.75 16.76
C MET A 3 9.34 -64.77 15.58
N GLU A 4 9.77 -63.54 15.83
CA GLU A 4 10.35 -62.50 14.94
C GLU A 4 9.97 -61.13 15.55
N GLY A 5 10.85 -60.22 15.96
CA GLY A 5 12.27 -60.04 15.68
C GLY A 5 12.44 -58.84 14.74
N GLU A 6 12.82 -57.67 15.26
CA GLU A 6 13.94 -56.86 14.74
C GLU A 6 14.15 -55.54 15.49
N GLN A 7 15.43 -55.21 15.62
CA GLN A 7 16.05 -54.06 16.30
C GLN A 7 16.35 -52.93 15.32
N ALA A 8 16.45 -51.71 15.86
CA ALA A 8 17.42 -50.62 15.57
C ALA A 8 16.72 -49.28 15.85
N GLY A 9 17.23 -48.31 16.61
CA GLY A 9 18.61 -47.98 16.95
C GLY A 9 18.94 -46.61 16.35
N LEU A 10 19.05 -45.56 17.18
CA LEU A 10 20.09 -44.51 17.16
C LEU A 10 19.61 -43.21 17.83
N VAL A 11 20.25 -42.94 18.97
CA VAL A 11 20.19 -41.72 19.77
C VAL A 11 21.22 -40.74 19.22
N GLY A 12 20.78 -39.59 18.73
CA GLY A 12 21.63 -38.48 18.30
C GLY A 12 21.67 -37.38 19.35
N ARG A 13 22.74 -37.36 20.14
CA ARG A 13 23.12 -36.36 21.13
C ARG A 13 23.93 -35.28 20.40
N PHE A 14 23.60 -34.00 20.54
CA PHE A 14 24.53 -32.92 20.19
C PHE A 14 24.66 -31.93 21.34
N GLU A 15 25.89 -31.84 21.81
CA GLU A 15 26.39 -31.01 22.89
C GLU A 15 26.71 -29.59 22.40
N THR A 16 26.47 -28.67 23.32
CA THR A 16 26.85 -27.26 23.36
C THR A 16 28.36 -27.11 23.64
N GLU A 17 29.05 -26.17 23.00
CA GLU A 17 30.27 -25.47 23.50
C GLU A 17 30.67 -24.38 22.47
N HIS A 18 30.66 -23.07 22.76
CA HIS A 18 31.53 -22.22 23.59
C HIS A 18 32.43 -21.27 22.76
N ALA A 19 32.19 -19.99 23.01
CA ALA A 19 32.97 -18.76 22.89
C ALA A 19 34.45 -18.79 22.40
N GLY A 20 34.80 -17.78 21.59
CA GLY A 20 36.19 -17.39 21.30
C GLY A 20 36.31 -15.92 20.89
N TYR A 21 36.48 -15.04 21.88
CA TYR A 21 36.92 -13.64 21.75
C TYR A 21 38.36 -13.57 21.21
N ARG A 22 38.66 -12.66 20.27
CA ARG A 22 39.98 -11.99 20.27
C ARG A 22 39.96 -10.63 19.57
N GLU A 23 40.46 -9.68 20.34
CA GLU A 23 40.58 -8.24 20.13
C GLU A 23 42.08 -7.90 19.95
N ARG A 24 42.38 -6.63 19.57
CA ARG A 24 43.70 -5.93 19.49
C ARG A 24 44.37 -5.92 18.08
N ASN A 25 45.05 -4.87 17.62
CA ASN A 25 45.58 -3.66 18.27
C ASN A 25 45.97 -2.55 17.26
N TYR A 26 46.21 -1.35 17.81
CA TYR A 26 46.47 -0.02 17.24
C TYR A 26 47.84 0.24 16.55
N GLY A 27 47.82 1.09 15.50
CA GLY A 27 48.70 2.26 15.19
C GLY A 27 50.18 2.07 14.78
N PRO A 28 50.95 3.14 14.43
CA PRO A 28 50.59 4.54 14.05
C PRO A 28 51.39 5.17 12.87
N ALA A 29 50.94 6.37 12.44
CA ALA A 29 51.64 7.60 11.96
C ALA A 29 52.74 7.57 10.86
N PHE A 30 52.61 8.43 9.84
CA PHE A 30 53.61 9.44 9.42
C PHE A 30 53.01 10.49 8.45
N GLN A 31 53.39 11.75 8.65
CA GLN A 31 53.01 13.00 7.95
C GLN A 31 54.35 13.69 7.52
N PRO A 32 54.37 14.90 6.89
CA PRO A 32 54.11 15.33 5.51
C PRO A 32 55.41 15.85 4.82
N PRO A 33 55.37 16.70 3.76
CA PRO A 33 55.48 18.15 4.03
C PRO A 33 54.76 19.10 3.04
N ALA A 34 54.81 20.38 3.42
CA ALA A 34 54.09 21.55 2.94
C ALA A 34 54.70 22.28 1.72
N THR A 35 53.91 23.16 1.10
CA THR A 35 54.43 24.41 0.51
C THR A 35 53.32 25.48 0.42
N SER A 36 53.64 26.64 0.95
CA SER A 36 52.88 27.89 0.98
C SER A 36 53.11 28.72 -0.28
N PHE A 37 52.23 29.67 -0.60
CA PHE A 37 52.53 31.09 -0.90
C PHE A 37 51.21 31.86 -1.11
N GLY A 38 51.03 32.94 -0.36
CA GLY A 38 49.91 33.87 -0.52
C GLY A 38 50.33 35.15 -1.23
N PHE A 39 49.36 35.89 -1.76
CA PHE A 39 49.45 37.34 -2.02
C PHE A 39 48.05 37.97 -1.96
N SER A 40 47.99 39.22 -1.52
CA SER A 40 46.77 39.96 -1.16
C SER A 40 46.68 41.32 -1.86
N LEU A 41 45.43 41.82 -1.96
CA LEU A 41 44.94 43.20 -2.24
C LEU A 41 45.09 43.77 -3.68
N PRO A 42 44.32 44.82 -4.09
CA PRO A 42 43.25 45.57 -3.41
C PRO A 42 41.95 45.83 -4.25
N LYS A 43 40.98 46.46 -3.57
CA LYS A 43 39.65 46.93 -4.00
C LYS A 43 39.72 48.30 -4.69
N PRO A 44 38.75 48.63 -5.57
CA PRO A 44 38.28 50.03 -5.67
C PRO A 44 36.75 50.19 -5.57
N LEU A 45 36.36 51.44 -5.35
CA LEU A 45 35.09 51.94 -4.82
C LEU A 45 33.99 52.21 -5.90
N ARG A 46 32.75 52.20 -5.39
CA ARG A 46 31.40 52.50 -5.96
C ARG A 46 31.28 53.88 -6.66
N PRO A 47 30.21 54.18 -7.46
CA PRO A 47 28.87 54.48 -6.90
C PRO A 47 27.61 54.21 -7.77
N THR A 48 26.45 54.10 -7.08
CA THR A 48 25.05 54.56 -7.41
C THR A 48 24.40 54.12 -8.74
N THR A 49 23.18 53.60 -8.88
CA THR A 49 21.92 53.54 -8.11
C THR A 49 21.06 52.39 -8.67
N ALA A 50 20.55 51.48 -7.85
CA ALA A 50 19.35 50.69 -8.16
C ALA A 50 18.89 50.01 -6.86
N ASP A 51 17.64 50.28 -6.48
CA ASP A 51 17.00 49.86 -5.25
C ASP A 51 17.28 48.40 -4.85
N THR A 52 18.03 48.24 -3.76
CA THR A 52 18.00 47.00 -2.99
C THR A 52 16.74 46.98 -2.14
N SER A 53 15.59 46.75 -2.76
CA SER A 53 14.42 46.29 -2.02
C SER A 53 14.71 44.86 -1.52
N PRO A 54 14.46 44.53 -0.24
CA PRO A 54 14.66 43.19 0.26
C PRO A 54 13.85 42.20 -0.59
N LYS A 55 14.46 41.07 -0.95
CA LYS A 55 13.82 39.95 -1.67
C LYS A 55 12.76 39.31 -0.78
N SER A 56 11.68 40.03 -0.53
CA SER A 56 10.44 39.49 0.01
C SER A 56 9.79 38.72 -1.12
N SER A 57 10.05 37.41 -1.16
CA SER A 57 9.28 36.47 -1.96
C SER A 57 7.85 36.53 -1.45
N ARG A 58 7.03 37.42 -2.02
CA ARG A 58 5.62 37.54 -1.71
C ARG A 58 4.92 36.25 -2.15
N TYR A 59 4.22 35.61 -1.23
CA TYR A 59 3.37 34.47 -1.57
C TYR A 59 2.24 34.92 -2.50
N LEU A 60 2.14 34.30 -3.68
CA LEU A 60 1.04 34.52 -4.60
C LEU A 60 -0.26 34.00 -3.99
N ARG A 61 -1.27 34.86 -3.93
CA ARG A 61 -2.64 34.50 -3.58
C ARG A 61 -3.28 33.72 -4.71
N GLU A 62 -4.34 32.98 -4.41
CA GLU A 62 -5.05 32.17 -5.40
C GLU A 62 -5.61 33.02 -6.56
N ILE A 63 -6.12 34.22 -6.26
CA ILE A 63 -6.55 35.18 -7.29
C ILE A 63 -5.40 35.61 -8.22
N ASP A 64 -4.21 35.86 -7.68
CA ASP A 64 -3.04 36.26 -8.45
C ASP A 64 -2.57 35.10 -9.34
N ARG A 65 -2.63 33.85 -8.83
CA ARG A 65 -2.29 32.62 -9.58
C ARG A 65 -3.20 32.39 -10.77
N ARG A 66 -4.52 32.52 -10.59
CA ARG A 66 -5.49 32.36 -11.69
C ARG A 66 -5.33 33.46 -12.74
N THR A 67 -5.10 34.70 -12.30
CA THR A 67 -4.86 35.84 -13.19
C THR A 67 -3.61 35.64 -14.05
N ILE A 68 -2.51 35.13 -13.46
CA ILE A 68 -1.29 34.79 -14.18
C ILE A 68 -1.54 33.71 -15.23
N LEU A 69 -2.29 32.65 -14.90
CA LEU A 69 -2.58 31.56 -15.83
C LEU A 69 -3.45 32.03 -17.01
N ALA A 70 -4.47 32.85 -16.75
CA ALA A 70 -5.33 33.41 -17.79
C ALA A 70 -4.54 34.33 -18.76
N ARG A 71 -3.59 35.12 -18.25
CA ARG A 71 -2.73 35.98 -19.08
C ARG A 71 -1.67 35.20 -19.86
N LEU A 72 -1.22 34.06 -19.33
CA LEU A 72 -0.38 33.13 -20.08
C LEU A 72 -1.12 32.52 -21.28
N ASP A 73 -2.43 32.24 -21.16
CA ASP A 73 -3.24 31.78 -22.31
C ASP A 73 -3.38 32.83 -23.39
N GLN A 74 -3.44 34.09 -22.99
CA GLN A 74 -3.47 35.23 -23.89
C GLN A 74 -2.10 35.48 -24.56
N GLY A 75 -1.10 34.64 -24.29
CA GLY A 75 0.22 34.67 -24.93
C GLY A 75 1.20 35.64 -24.28
N GLU A 76 0.94 36.14 -23.08
CA GLU A 76 1.87 37.03 -22.39
C GLU A 76 3.16 36.32 -21.96
N LYS A 77 4.30 37.03 -22.04
CA LYS A 77 5.61 36.46 -21.70
C LYS A 77 5.77 36.33 -20.18
N GLN A 78 6.21 35.16 -19.73
CA GLN A 78 6.50 34.87 -18.31
C GLN A 78 7.41 35.90 -17.62
N SER A 79 8.35 36.50 -18.37
CA SER A 79 9.28 37.51 -17.84
C SER A 79 8.60 38.85 -17.54
N ALA A 80 7.51 39.19 -18.23
CA ALA A 80 6.70 40.37 -17.93
C ALA A 80 5.87 40.13 -16.67
N LEU A 81 5.17 38.99 -16.60
CA LEU A 81 4.36 38.59 -15.44
C LEU A 81 5.19 38.43 -14.17
N ALA A 82 6.41 37.89 -14.26
CA ALA A 82 7.31 37.78 -13.11
C ALA A 82 7.67 39.16 -12.50
N LYS A 83 7.91 40.17 -13.36
CA LYS A 83 8.20 41.54 -12.91
C LYS A 83 6.96 42.19 -12.28
N GLU A 84 5.80 42.03 -12.91
CA GLU A 84 4.55 42.62 -12.46
C GLU A 84 4.09 42.06 -11.11
N PHE A 85 4.06 40.74 -10.97
CA PHE A 85 3.64 40.07 -9.74
C PHE A 85 4.75 39.99 -8.68
N ARG A 86 5.93 40.55 -8.97
CA ARG A 86 7.12 40.53 -8.09
C ARG A 86 7.50 39.13 -7.63
N VAL A 87 7.46 38.17 -8.55
CA VAL A 87 7.83 36.77 -8.30
C VAL A 87 8.92 36.32 -9.27
N THR A 88 9.58 35.21 -8.96
CA THR A 88 10.62 34.68 -9.85
C THR A 88 10.00 34.06 -11.10
N ARG A 89 10.72 34.10 -12.23
CA ARG A 89 10.33 33.38 -13.46
C ARG A 89 10.11 31.88 -13.20
N ALA A 90 10.90 31.31 -12.30
CA ALA A 90 10.75 29.92 -11.87
C ALA A 90 9.40 29.66 -11.18
N ALA A 91 8.90 30.59 -10.36
CA ALA A 91 7.59 30.45 -9.72
C ALA A 91 6.45 30.47 -10.76
N ILE A 92 6.54 31.32 -11.77
CA ILE A 92 5.57 31.36 -12.88
C ILE A 92 5.61 30.07 -13.70
N CYS A 93 6.81 29.56 -14.01
CA CYS A 93 6.98 28.31 -14.73
C CYS A 93 6.40 27.11 -13.94
N ASN A 94 6.67 27.05 -12.63
CA ASN A 94 6.11 26.04 -11.74
C ASN A 94 4.57 26.11 -11.67
N LEU A 95 4.02 27.32 -11.59
CA LEU A 95 2.58 27.54 -11.63
C LEU A 95 1.96 27.01 -12.93
N ASN A 96 2.58 27.31 -14.07
CA ASN A 96 2.12 26.83 -15.38
C ASN A 96 2.24 25.30 -15.51
N LYS A 97 3.28 24.70 -14.93
CA LYS A 97 3.45 23.23 -14.90
C LYS A 97 2.32 22.53 -14.14
N HIS A 98 1.78 23.17 -13.11
CA HIS A 98 0.67 22.65 -12.29
C HIS A 98 -0.65 23.39 -12.54
N ARG A 99 -0.86 23.87 -13.77
CA ARG A 99 -2.02 24.66 -14.17
C ARG A 99 -3.37 23.99 -13.84
N GLU A 100 -3.51 22.72 -14.17
CA GLU A 100 -4.75 21.96 -13.92
C GLU A 100 -5.09 21.88 -12.42
N LEU A 101 -4.07 21.72 -11.56
CA LEU A 101 -4.21 21.70 -10.11
C LEU A 101 -4.65 23.06 -9.53
N VAL A 102 -4.29 24.16 -10.19
CA VAL A 102 -4.68 25.51 -9.78
C VAL A 102 -6.11 25.82 -10.28
N LEU A 103 -6.46 25.35 -11.47
CA LEU A 103 -7.80 25.52 -12.05
C LEU A 103 -8.84 24.61 -11.37
N SER A 104 -8.47 23.41 -10.93
CA SER A 104 -9.38 22.51 -10.22
C SER A 104 -9.81 23.05 -8.85
N ARG A 105 -9.04 23.98 -8.27
CA ARG A 105 -9.36 24.65 -7.00
C ARG A 105 -10.27 25.87 -7.17
N GLN A 106 -10.99 25.99 -8.30
CA GLN A 106 -11.81 27.17 -8.64
C GLN A 106 -12.78 27.60 -7.52
N HIS A 107 -13.22 26.66 -6.67
CA HIS A 107 -14.16 26.88 -5.55
C HIS A 107 -13.50 27.21 -4.19
N GLU A 108 -12.17 27.32 -4.10
CA GLU A 108 -11.45 27.65 -2.86
C GLU A 108 -11.33 29.18 -2.63
N ASP A 109 -11.21 29.64 -1.37
CA ASP A 109 -11.22 31.05 -0.96
C ASP A 109 -10.21 31.91 -1.77
N PRO A 110 -10.67 32.96 -2.51
CA PRO A 110 -9.84 33.74 -3.42
C PRO A 110 -8.71 34.52 -2.73
N LEU A 111 -8.77 34.72 -1.41
CA LEU A 111 -7.76 35.45 -0.63
C LEU A 111 -6.76 34.52 0.08
N ALA A 112 -6.94 33.21 0.01
CA ALA A 112 -6.08 32.24 0.69
C ALA A 112 -4.61 32.40 0.25
N LYS A 113 -3.75 32.64 1.23
CA LYS A 113 -2.29 32.56 1.08
C LYS A 113 -1.86 31.20 1.63
N HIS A 114 -1.59 30.24 0.76
CA HIS A 114 -1.12 28.92 1.18
C HIS A 114 0.13 29.03 2.08
N PRO A 115 0.07 28.61 3.36
CA PRO A 115 1.23 28.68 4.23
C PRO A 115 2.23 27.60 3.84
N LYS A 116 3.51 27.97 3.82
CA LYS A 116 4.64 27.06 3.62
C LYS A 116 4.58 25.99 4.71
N LYS A 117 4.52 24.70 4.36
CA LYS A 117 4.71 23.57 5.30
C LYS A 117 5.85 23.94 6.25
N ALA A 118 5.56 24.02 7.56
CA ALA A 118 6.53 24.42 8.56
C ALA A 118 7.71 23.44 8.56
N ARG A 119 8.84 23.89 8.03
CA ARG A 119 10.12 23.16 8.06
C ARG A 119 10.54 23.07 9.53
N ARG A 120 10.32 21.91 10.17
CA ARG A 120 10.86 21.62 11.50
C ARG A 120 12.37 21.89 11.49
N ARG A 121 12.84 22.73 12.42
CA ARG A 121 14.28 22.93 12.69
C ARG A 121 14.87 21.59 13.14
N ARG A 122 16.00 21.21 12.53
CA ARG A 122 16.92 20.18 13.03
C ARG A 122 18.22 20.92 13.32
N ASP A 123 18.65 20.88 14.58
CA ASP A 123 20.04 21.15 14.95
C ASP A 123 20.89 19.90 14.67
N ALA A 124 22.18 20.14 14.53
CA ALA A 124 23.18 19.42 13.73
C ALA A 124 23.55 18.00 14.17
N GLY A 125 24.04 17.21 13.20
CA GLY A 125 24.70 15.92 13.35
C GLY A 125 24.74 15.13 12.03
N ASP A 126 25.72 15.46 11.17
CA ASP A 126 26.16 14.78 9.92
C ASP A 126 26.40 13.26 10.14
N GLU A 127 26.40 12.32 9.20
CA GLU A 127 26.33 12.26 7.73
C GLU A 127 25.97 10.80 7.33
N ALA A 128 25.50 10.60 6.10
CA ALA A 128 25.22 9.34 5.39
C ALA A 128 23.73 8.96 5.28
N GLU A 129 23.08 9.47 4.23
CA GLU A 129 22.09 8.73 3.43
C GLU A 129 21.90 9.49 2.11
N ALA A 130 22.60 9.02 1.08
CA ALA A 130 22.40 9.42 -0.30
C ALA A 130 21.97 8.19 -1.09
N ALA A 131 20.67 7.89 -1.08
CA ALA A 131 19.97 7.29 -2.21
C ALA A 131 18.46 7.27 -1.94
N LEU A 132 17.68 7.23 -3.03
CA LEU A 132 16.24 6.95 -3.09
C LEU A 132 15.30 8.18 -2.97
N SER A 133 15.45 9.09 -3.94
CA SER A 133 14.26 9.58 -4.64
C SER A 133 13.75 8.47 -5.57
N ARG A 134 12.50 8.03 -5.39
CA ARG A 134 11.56 7.68 -6.48
C ARG A 134 10.20 7.24 -5.93
N GLY A 135 9.15 7.92 -6.38
CA GLY A 135 7.82 7.34 -6.59
C GLY A 135 6.79 7.47 -5.47
N ASP A 136 6.32 8.69 -5.18
CA ASP A 136 5.07 8.90 -4.43
C ASP A 136 3.87 8.67 -5.37
N GLY A 137 3.41 7.42 -5.42
CA GLY A 137 2.25 6.97 -6.20
C GLY A 137 1.01 6.66 -5.35
N SER A 138 1.05 6.85 -4.03
CA SER A 138 0.04 6.27 -3.12
C SER A 138 -1.27 7.11 -3.00
N ASN A 139 -1.37 8.28 -3.62
CA ASN A 139 -2.48 9.21 -3.36
C ASN A 139 -3.54 9.36 -4.49
N ARG A 140 -3.56 8.49 -5.51
CA ARG A 140 -4.54 8.62 -6.61
C ARG A 140 -5.80 7.76 -6.46
N ILE A 141 -5.76 6.64 -5.74
CA ILE A 141 -6.91 5.74 -5.62
C ILE A 141 -8.03 6.36 -4.76
N SER A 142 -7.67 7.10 -3.71
CA SER A 142 -8.63 7.85 -2.91
C SER A 142 -9.33 8.99 -3.67
N GLN A 143 -8.87 9.38 -4.86
CA GLN A 143 -9.50 10.44 -5.66
C GLN A 143 -10.40 9.91 -6.77
N LEU A 144 -10.23 8.66 -7.24
CA LEU A 144 -11.06 8.09 -8.31
C LEU A 144 -12.43 7.58 -7.82
N LEU A 145 -12.61 7.39 -6.51
CA LEU A 145 -13.86 6.93 -5.90
C LEU A 145 -14.68 8.06 -5.25
N SER A 146 -14.19 9.30 -5.25
CA SER A 146 -14.83 10.44 -4.55
C SER A 146 -15.67 11.36 -5.45
N ASP A 147 -16.02 10.94 -6.67
CA ASP A 147 -16.78 11.76 -7.62
C ASP A 147 -18.31 11.68 -7.43
N ALA A 148 -18.78 11.21 -6.28
CA ALA A 148 -20.18 11.30 -5.87
C ALA A 148 -20.35 12.44 -4.85
N SER A 149 -21.32 13.31 -5.12
CA SER A 149 -21.60 14.57 -4.41
C SER A 149 -21.78 14.42 -2.88
N PRO A 150 -21.47 15.47 -2.09
CA PRO A 150 -21.41 15.38 -0.64
C PRO A 150 -22.77 15.69 0.00
N THR A 151 -23.58 14.67 0.25
CA THR A 151 -24.63 14.74 1.29
C THR A 151 -24.83 13.38 1.95
N HIS A 152 -24.52 13.31 3.25
CA HIS A 152 -24.84 12.24 4.22
C HIS A 152 -24.09 10.88 4.10
N TYR A 153 -23.15 10.65 5.04
CA TYR A 153 -22.58 9.36 5.49
C TYR A 153 -22.61 8.19 4.48
N GLU A 154 -21.60 8.10 3.60
CA GLU A 154 -21.32 6.87 2.84
C GLU A 154 -20.13 6.16 3.48
N ASP A 155 -20.42 5.12 4.27
CA ASP A 155 -19.43 4.16 4.74
C ASP A 155 -18.82 3.48 3.51
N SER A 156 -17.59 3.82 3.19
CA SER A 156 -16.88 3.14 2.10
C SER A 156 -16.70 1.67 2.49
N THR A 157 -17.43 0.78 1.83
CA THR A 157 -17.39 -0.67 2.09
C THR A 157 -16.05 -1.31 1.72
N LEU A 158 -15.19 -0.60 0.99
CA LEU A 158 -13.82 -1.00 0.71
C LEU A 158 -12.84 -0.35 1.70
N HIS A 159 -12.20 -1.18 2.52
CA HIS A 159 -11.14 -0.82 3.45
C HIS A 159 -9.77 -1.22 2.88
N LEU A 160 -9.00 -0.24 2.40
CA LEU A 160 -7.61 -0.50 1.99
C LEU A 160 -6.71 -0.55 3.22
N VAL A 161 -6.02 -1.67 3.42
CA VAL A 161 -5.03 -1.85 4.50
C VAL A 161 -3.78 -1.04 4.15
N ALA A 162 -3.82 0.25 4.47
CA ALA A 162 -2.79 1.24 4.16
C ALA A 162 -1.62 1.20 5.16
N LEU A 163 -1.04 0.01 5.35
CA LEU A 163 0.12 -0.18 6.20
C LEU A 163 1.40 0.04 5.39
N GLN A 164 2.27 0.96 5.83
CA GLN A 164 3.58 1.20 5.22
C GLN A 164 4.40 -0.08 4.95
N PRO A 165 4.41 -1.10 5.84
CA PRO A 165 5.04 -2.38 5.54
C PRO A 165 4.35 -3.17 4.41
N ALA A 166 3.03 -3.13 4.31
CA ALA A 166 2.27 -3.82 3.26
C ALA A 166 2.58 -3.24 1.87
N GLU A 167 2.63 -1.90 1.75
CA GLU A 167 3.01 -1.20 0.51
C GLU A 167 4.39 -1.61 -0.02
N ARG A 168 5.32 -1.98 0.88
CA ARG A 168 6.67 -2.42 0.51
C ARG A 168 6.74 -3.90 0.12
N LEU A 169 5.84 -4.72 0.64
CA LEU A 169 5.81 -6.16 0.36
C LEU A 169 5.16 -6.47 -0.99
N ILE A 170 4.14 -5.69 -1.40
CA ILE A 170 3.41 -5.93 -2.65
C ILE A 170 4.33 -5.93 -3.89
N PRO A 171 5.22 -4.94 -4.10
CA PRO A 171 6.15 -4.96 -5.24
C PRO A 171 7.11 -6.15 -5.21
N LEU A 172 7.50 -6.62 -4.02
CA LEU A 172 8.37 -7.79 -3.87
C LEU A 172 7.62 -9.08 -4.24
N LEU A 173 6.35 -9.21 -3.87
CA LEU A 173 5.52 -10.35 -4.27
C LEU A 173 5.31 -10.39 -5.79
N LEU A 174 5.17 -9.21 -6.40
CA LEU A 174 4.95 -9.04 -7.84
C LEU A 174 6.23 -9.17 -8.69
N SER A 175 7.41 -9.24 -8.08
CA SER A 175 8.67 -9.40 -8.80
C SER A 175 8.89 -10.85 -9.24
N SER A 176 9.23 -11.05 -10.51
CA SER A 176 9.64 -12.34 -11.05
C SER A 176 10.98 -12.85 -10.45
N GLU A 177 11.80 -11.94 -9.94
CA GLU A 177 13.10 -12.27 -9.32
C GLU A 177 12.96 -12.81 -7.90
N THR A 178 11.78 -12.67 -7.28
CA THR A 178 11.57 -13.13 -5.91
C THR A 178 11.59 -14.65 -5.87
N SER A 179 12.49 -15.22 -5.07
CA SER A 179 12.57 -16.67 -4.87
C SER A 179 11.33 -17.22 -4.15
N ASN A 180 11.03 -18.51 -4.30
CA ASN A 180 9.89 -19.14 -3.64
C ASN A 180 9.97 -19.03 -2.10
N ALA A 181 11.15 -19.19 -1.50
CA ALA A 181 11.30 -19.01 -0.06
C ALA A 181 11.02 -17.56 0.39
N ALA A 182 11.47 -16.58 -0.39
CA ALA A 182 11.19 -15.17 -0.11
C ALA A 182 9.71 -14.84 -0.31
N PHE A 183 9.08 -15.35 -1.37
CA PHE A 183 7.66 -15.18 -1.65
C PHE A 183 6.78 -15.67 -0.48
N ARG A 184 7.01 -16.91 -0.01
CA ARG A 184 6.34 -17.46 1.19
C ARG A 184 6.47 -16.52 2.38
N ARG A 185 7.70 -16.10 2.68
CA ARG A 185 7.99 -15.20 3.81
C ARG A 185 7.28 -13.85 3.68
N TYR A 186 7.21 -13.29 2.48
CA TYR A 186 6.53 -12.02 2.24
C TYR A 186 5.02 -12.16 2.31
N CYS A 187 4.46 -13.25 1.77
CA CYS A 187 3.05 -13.60 1.88
C CYS A 187 2.65 -13.78 3.34
N ASP A 188 3.37 -14.60 4.11
CA ASP A 188 3.07 -14.85 5.52
C ASP A 188 3.08 -13.54 6.32
N ARG A 189 4.09 -12.67 6.10
CA ARG A 189 4.16 -11.35 6.74
C ARG A 189 2.99 -10.45 6.35
N LEU A 190 2.60 -10.45 5.08
CA LEU A 190 1.49 -9.66 4.60
C LEU A 190 0.15 -10.16 5.16
N MET A 191 -0.03 -11.48 5.25
CA MET A 191 -1.19 -12.09 5.89
C MET A 191 -1.31 -11.67 7.35
N THR A 192 -0.22 -11.72 8.13
CA THR A 192 -0.23 -11.25 9.54
C THR A 192 -0.65 -9.78 9.63
N LEU A 193 -0.06 -8.90 8.83
CA LEU A 193 -0.37 -7.47 8.84
C LEU A 193 -1.85 -7.20 8.51
N VAL A 194 -2.38 -7.87 7.49
CA VAL A 194 -3.78 -7.69 7.06
C VAL A 194 -4.75 -8.23 8.09
N VAL A 195 -4.49 -9.42 8.64
CA VAL A 195 -5.37 -10.03 9.64
C VAL A 195 -5.36 -9.24 10.95
N GLU A 196 -4.19 -8.77 11.39
CA GLU A 196 -4.05 -7.94 12.59
C GLU A 196 -4.81 -6.60 12.45
N GLU A 197 -4.69 -5.93 11.29
CA GLU A 197 -5.43 -4.68 11.03
C GLU A 197 -6.94 -4.90 11.05
N VAL A 198 -7.42 -5.97 10.41
CA VAL A 198 -8.87 -6.28 10.37
C VAL A 198 -9.38 -6.64 11.76
N LEU A 199 -8.61 -7.38 12.55
CA LEU A 199 -8.96 -7.67 13.94
C LEU A 199 -9.07 -6.36 14.75
N ALA A 200 -8.08 -5.47 14.66
CA ALA A 200 -8.14 -4.18 15.34
C ALA A 200 -9.40 -3.38 14.96
N TRP A 201 -9.75 -3.36 13.68
CA TRP A 201 -10.96 -2.70 13.20
C TRP A 201 -12.25 -3.33 13.75
N THR A 202 -12.40 -4.66 13.64
CA THR A 202 -13.59 -5.36 14.20
C THR A 202 -13.72 -5.18 15.71
N HIS A 203 -12.60 -5.15 16.45
CA HIS A 203 -12.62 -4.87 17.89
C HIS A 203 -13.02 -3.43 18.21
N THR A 204 -12.63 -2.44 17.41
CA THR A 204 -13.07 -1.06 17.63
C THR A 204 -14.58 -0.88 17.42
N GLU A 205 -15.16 -1.54 16.43
CA GLU A 205 -16.61 -1.56 16.24
C GLU A 205 -17.32 -2.18 17.44
N THR A 206 -16.72 -3.24 18.01
CA THR A 206 -17.33 -3.93 19.14
C THR A 206 -17.30 -3.14 20.44
N SER A 207 -16.25 -2.36 20.69
CA SER A 207 -16.15 -1.55 21.91
C SER A 207 -17.22 -0.46 21.98
N ASN A 208 -17.70 0.02 20.83
CA ASN A 208 -18.66 1.14 20.76
C ASN A 208 -20.10 0.75 21.07
N THR A 209 -20.44 -0.55 21.09
CA THR A 209 -21.80 -1.01 21.38
C THR A 209 -21.79 -2.15 22.40
N ARG A 210 -22.67 -2.09 23.40
CA ARG A 210 -22.67 -3.06 24.51
C ARG A 210 -22.98 -4.50 24.08
N HIS A 211 -23.45 -4.74 22.86
CA HIS A 211 -23.91 -6.03 22.34
C HIS A 211 -23.32 -6.31 20.95
N ALA A 212 -22.10 -5.83 20.71
CA ALA A 212 -21.51 -5.98 19.39
C ALA A 212 -21.19 -7.45 19.06
N PRO A 213 -21.36 -7.86 17.79
CA PRO A 213 -21.03 -9.21 17.34
C PRO A 213 -19.56 -9.54 17.55
N THR A 214 -19.25 -10.68 18.16
CA THR A 214 -17.87 -11.15 18.28
C THR A 214 -17.31 -11.57 16.92
N PRO A 215 -16.04 -11.27 16.61
CA PRO A 215 -15.44 -11.70 15.35
C PRO A 215 -15.31 -13.23 15.27
N CYS A 216 -15.45 -13.78 14.07
CA CYS A 216 -15.15 -15.18 13.78
C CYS A 216 -14.42 -15.30 12.43
N GLY A 217 -13.51 -16.26 12.31
CA GLY A 217 -12.72 -16.47 11.09
C GLY A 217 -13.29 -17.59 10.22
N VAL A 218 -13.60 -17.33 8.96
CA VAL A 218 -14.03 -18.38 8.02
C VAL A 218 -13.13 -18.37 6.80
N SER A 219 -12.56 -19.51 6.41
CA SER A 219 -11.76 -19.61 5.18
C SER A 219 -12.50 -20.25 4.02
N ILE A 220 -12.21 -19.82 2.79
CA ILE A 220 -12.56 -20.57 1.58
C ILE A 220 -11.34 -21.38 1.16
N ALA A 221 -11.42 -22.71 1.25
CA ALA A 221 -10.31 -23.59 0.96
C ALA A 221 -10.06 -23.74 -0.56
N PRO A 222 -8.79 -23.93 -0.98
CA PRO A 222 -7.57 -23.81 -0.16
C PRO A 222 -7.07 -22.36 0.01
N GLY A 223 -7.56 -21.41 -0.80
CA GLY A 223 -7.00 -20.06 -0.91
C GLY A 223 -7.05 -19.20 0.36
N GLY A 224 -7.90 -19.53 1.33
CA GLY A 224 -8.02 -18.83 2.61
C GLY A 224 -7.37 -19.54 3.80
N SER A 225 -6.96 -20.81 3.67
CA SER A 225 -6.61 -21.65 4.81
C SER A 225 -5.42 -21.11 5.62
N ARG A 226 -4.43 -20.52 4.94
CA ARG A 226 -3.26 -19.93 5.61
C ARG A 226 -3.60 -18.68 6.42
N MET A 227 -4.46 -17.81 5.88
CA MET A 227 -4.92 -16.63 6.60
C MET A 227 -5.74 -17.02 7.83
N LEU A 228 -6.52 -18.10 7.75
CA LEU A 228 -7.22 -18.64 8.93
C LEU A 228 -6.26 -19.17 9.99
N SER A 229 -5.16 -19.83 9.59
CA SER A 229 -4.11 -20.23 10.54
C SER A 229 -3.47 -19.03 11.24
N VAL A 230 -3.28 -17.92 10.52
CA VAL A 230 -2.79 -16.65 11.09
C VAL A 230 -3.82 -16.06 12.07
N PHE A 231 -5.10 -16.01 11.70
CA PHE A 231 -6.18 -15.55 12.57
C PHE A 231 -6.22 -16.36 13.87
N GLN A 232 -6.19 -17.69 13.79
CA GLN A 232 -6.20 -18.57 14.96
C GLN A 232 -4.95 -18.43 15.83
N ALA A 233 -3.80 -18.09 15.24
CA ALA A 233 -2.57 -17.83 15.99
C ALA A 233 -2.60 -16.49 16.75
N LEU A 234 -3.29 -15.48 16.19
CA LEU A 234 -3.47 -14.17 16.83
C LEU A 234 -4.57 -14.21 17.90
N GLU A 235 -5.68 -14.89 17.62
CA GLU A 235 -6.88 -14.92 18.47
C GLU A 235 -7.38 -16.38 18.63
N PRO A 236 -6.75 -17.20 19.48
CA PRO A 236 -7.02 -18.64 19.58
C PRO A 236 -8.41 -18.97 20.18
N GLU A 237 -9.01 -18.02 20.91
CA GLU A 237 -10.30 -18.19 21.56
C GLU A 237 -11.48 -17.90 20.61
N LEU A 238 -11.22 -17.27 19.45
CA LEU A 238 -12.28 -16.89 18.53
C LEU A 238 -12.74 -18.07 17.67
N PRO A 239 -14.05 -18.18 17.41
CA PRO A 239 -14.60 -19.25 16.60
C PRO A 239 -14.06 -19.21 15.17
N THR A 240 -13.82 -20.40 14.60
CA THR A 240 -13.33 -20.56 13.24
C THR A 240 -14.20 -21.53 12.43
N GLY A 241 -14.15 -21.40 11.11
CA GLY A 241 -14.85 -22.27 10.17
C GLY A 241 -14.15 -22.34 8.81
N GLN A 242 -14.60 -23.27 7.97
CA GLN A 242 -14.04 -23.53 6.66
C GLN A 242 -15.11 -23.93 5.64
N ILE A 243 -14.99 -23.38 4.44
CA ILE A 243 -15.83 -23.66 3.28
C ILE A 243 -14.96 -24.30 2.21
N GLU A 244 -15.23 -25.55 1.88
CA GLU A 244 -14.64 -26.27 0.75
C GLU A 244 -15.61 -26.28 -0.42
N LEU A 245 -15.34 -25.43 -1.41
CA LEU A 245 -16.15 -25.34 -2.63
C LEU A 245 -15.72 -26.44 -3.61
N ARG A 246 -16.52 -27.50 -3.71
CA ARG A 246 -16.33 -28.54 -4.73
C ARG A 246 -17.11 -28.20 -6.01
N LEU A 247 -16.81 -28.98 -7.05
CA LEU A 247 -17.53 -28.95 -8.31
C LEU A 247 -19.04 -29.12 -8.07
N PRO A 248 -19.91 -28.58 -8.95
CA PRO A 248 -21.35 -28.54 -8.74
C PRO A 248 -22.00 -29.89 -8.40
N GLN A 249 -21.38 -30.99 -8.85
CA GLN A 249 -21.84 -32.37 -8.66
C GLN A 249 -21.68 -32.88 -7.22
N PHE A 250 -20.78 -32.30 -6.42
CA PHE A 250 -20.38 -32.82 -5.10
C PHE A 250 -20.79 -31.92 -3.92
N GLY A 251 -21.58 -30.87 -4.19
CA GLY A 251 -21.97 -29.89 -3.18
C GLY A 251 -20.79 -29.09 -2.61
N SER A 252 -21.03 -28.34 -1.54
CA SER A 252 -19.99 -27.64 -0.77
C SER A 252 -19.88 -28.31 0.61
N VAL A 253 -18.67 -28.55 1.10
CA VAL A 253 -18.46 -28.96 2.50
C VAL A 253 -18.24 -27.70 3.31
N VAL A 254 -19.07 -27.48 4.32
CA VAL A 254 -19.11 -26.23 5.06
C VAL A 254 -19.19 -26.55 6.53
N ASP A 255 -18.10 -26.26 7.22
CA ASP A 255 -17.95 -26.35 8.67
C ASP A 255 -17.93 -24.92 9.21
N LEU A 256 -19.01 -24.50 9.88
CA LEU A 256 -19.15 -23.13 10.37
C LEU A 256 -19.29 -23.12 11.88
N PRO A 257 -18.84 -22.03 12.52
CA PRO A 257 -19.08 -21.85 13.93
C PRO A 257 -20.58 -21.79 14.23
N ALA A 258 -20.95 -22.23 15.44
CA ALA A 258 -22.31 -22.11 15.92
C ALA A 258 -22.75 -20.64 15.95
N ALA A 259 -24.00 -20.38 15.57
CA ALA A 259 -24.59 -19.04 15.54
C ALA A 259 -23.83 -18.03 14.66
N VAL A 260 -23.44 -18.41 13.44
CA VAL A 260 -22.80 -17.50 12.46
C VAL A 260 -23.57 -16.17 12.26
N ALA A 261 -24.90 -16.18 12.46
CA ALA A 261 -25.77 -15.01 12.40
C ALA A 261 -25.43 -13.90 13.41
N SER A 262 -24.78 -14.23 14.53
CA SER A 262 -24.45 -13.28 15.61
C SER A 262 -22.98 -12.86 15.62
N HIS A 263 -22.22 -13.16 14.56
CA HIS A 263 -20.78 -12.91 14.49
C HIS A 263 -20.42 -11.93 13.38
N ASN A 264 -19.34 -11.18 13.61
CA ASN A 264 -18.62 -10.45 12.57
C ASN A 264 -17.73 -11.44 11.81
N VAL A 265 -18.14 -11.85 10.61
CA VAL A 265 -17.47 -12.92 9.87
C VAL A 265 -16.32 -12.34 9.03
N CYS A 266 -15.08 -12.68 9.41
CA CYS A 266 -13.90 -12.44 8.60
C CYS A 266 -13.72 -13.59 7.60
N LEU A 267 -14.13 -13.36 6.36
CA LEU A 267 -14.04 -14.33 5.26
C LEU A 267 -12.67 -14.23 4.57
N PHE A 268 -11.82 -15.23 4.76
CA PHE A 268 -10.45 -15.24 4.25
C PHE A 268 -10.32 -15.85 2.86
N TYR A 269 -9.68 -15.10 1.95
CA TYR A 269 -9.24 -15.58 0.65
C TYR A 269 -8.06 -14.73 0.12
N ALA A 270 -6.86 -15.33 -0.01
CA ALA A 270 -5.62 -14.57 -0.14
C ALA A 270 -5.50 -13.71 -1.41
N PHE A 271 -5.86 -14.23 -2.58
CA PHE A 271 -5.76 -13.52 -3.86
C PHE A 271 -7.07 -13.69 -4.63
N THR A 272 -7.72 -12.57 -4.92
CA THR A 272 -9.07 -12.56 -5.47
C THR A 272 -9.06 -12.03 -6.91
N ASP A 273 -8.51 -12.85 -7.81
CA ASP A 273 -8.61 -12.68 -9.26
C ASP A 273 -10.05 -12.93 -9.75
N THR A 274 -10.28 -12.99 -11.07
CA THR A 274 -11.63 -13.25 -11.61
C THR A 274 -12.17 -14.61 -11.17
N ALA A 275 -11.34 -15.66 -11.23
CA ALA A 275 -11.75 -17.01 -10.80
C ALA A 275 -11.96 -17.08 -9.28
N GLY A 276 -11.07 -16.44 -8.52
CA GLY A 276 -11.17 -16.26 -7.08
C GLY A 276 -12.43 -15.50 -6.67
N GLY A 277 -12.80 -14.45 -7.39
CA GLY A 277 -14.03 -13.69 -7.19
C GLY A 277 -15.29 -14.56 -7.28
N VAL A 278 -15.36 -15.46 -8.27
CA VAL A 278 -16.46 -16.42 -8.39
C VAL A 278 -16.51 -17.38 -7.18
N ARG A 279 -15.35 -17.82 -6.69
CA ARG A 279 -15.27 -18.67 -5.48
C ARG A 279 -15.73 -17.91 -4.25
N VAL A 280 -15.26 -16.66 -4.06
CA VAL A 280 -15.67 -15.79 -2.97
C VAL A 280 -17.18 -15.54 -3.00
N ALA A 281 -17.75 -15.19 -4.15
CA ALA A 281 -19.19 -15.00 -4.30
C ALA A 281 -20.01 -16.27 -3.99
N LYS A 282 -19.48 -17.46 -4.33
CA LYS A 282 -20.10 -18.73 -3.92
C LYS A 282 -19.99 -18.93 -2.40
N GLY A 283 -18.84 -18.66 -1.79
CA GLY A 283 -18.64 -18.75 -0.34
C GLY A 283 -19.54 -17.79 0.45
N ILE A 284 -19.73 -16.57 -0.03
CA ILE A 284 -20.67 -15.60 0.57
C ILE A 284 -22.09 -16.15 0.53
N ARG A 285 -22.55 -16.68 -0.62
CA ARG A 285 -23.88 -17.30 -0.72
C ARG A 285 -24.06 -18.44 0.28
N GLU A 286 -23.07 -19.32 0.42
CA GLU A 286 -23.13 -20.43 1.41
C GLU A 286 -23.21 -19.92 2.86
N LEU A 287 -22.57 -18.78 3.18
CA LEU A 287 -22.69 -18.15 4.49
C LEU A 287 -24.09 -17.57 4.72
N LEU A 288 -24.61 -16.83 3.74
CA LEU A 288 -25.94 -16.22 3.80
C LEU A 288 -27.05 -17.29 3.90
N ASP A 289 -26.94 -18.38 3.13
CA ASP A 289 -27.87 -19.52 3.19
C ASP A 289 -27.88 -20.21 4.57
N ARG A 290 -26.81 -20.03 5.36
CA ARG A 290 -26.66 -20.56 6.72
C ARG A 290 -26.96 -19.53 7.80
N GLY A 291 -27.51 -18.38 7.42
CA GLY A 291 -28.00 -17.35 8.33
C GLY A 291 -26.97 -16.28 8.69
N ALA A 292 -25.81 -16.23 8.03
CA ALA A 292 -24.91 -15.08 8.20
C ALA A 292 -25.60 -13.80 7.68
N VAL A 293 -25.27 -12.67 8.29
CA VAL A 293 -25.84 -11.37 7.92
C VAL A 293 -24.83 -10.62 7.06
N GLU A 294 -25.26 -10.14 5.88
CA GLU A 294 -24.37 -9.51 4.89
C GLU A 294 -23.56 -8.32 5.46
N GLU A 295 -24.20 -7.46 6.26
CA GLU A 295 -23.55 -6.30 6.90
C GLU A 295 -22.43 -6.70 7.89
N LEU A 296 -22.50 -7.92 8.43
CA LEU A 296 -21.50 -8.47 9.34
C LEU A 296 -20.40 -9.25 8.61
N LEU A 297 -20.47 -9.36 7.28
CA LEU A 297 -19.42 -10.01 6.48
C LEU A 297 -18.30 -9.02 6.12
N CYS A 298 -17.06 -9.45 6.33
CA CYS A 298 -15.86 -8.77 5.84
C CYS A 298 -15.01 -9.76 5.03
N LEU A 299 -14.88 -9.53 3.73
CA LEU A 299 -13.90 -10.23 2.89
C LEU A 299 -12.50 -9.71 3.20
N VAL A 300 -11.59 -10.58 3.61
CA VAL A 300 -10.20 -10.25 3.91
C VAL A 300 -9.29 -10.90 2.86
N THR A 301 -8.57 -10.07 2.11
CA THR A 301 -7.74 -10.50 0.98
C THR A 301 -6.42 -9.72 0.88
N LEU A 302 -5.38 -10.31 0.32
CA LEU A 302 -4.10 -9.62 0.13
C LEU A 302 -4.15 -8.73 -1.12
N ALA A 303 -4.77 -9.24 -2.19
CA ALA A 303 -4.96 -8.47 -3.41
C ALA A 303 -6.26 -8.87 -4.12
N VAL A 304 -6.94 -7.89 -4.72
CA VAL A 304 -8.19 -8.07 -5.46
C VAL A 304 -8.21 -7.16 -6.68
N SER A 305 -8.85 -7.57 -7.77
CA SER A 305 -9.02 -6.68 -8.93
C SER A 305 -10.14 -5.67 -8.69
N ALA A 306 -10.01 -4.45 -9.21
CA ALA A 306 -11.06 -3.44 -9.12
C ALA A 306 -12.39 -3.91 -9.76
N LEU A 307 -12.31 -4.73 -10.82
CA LEU A 307 -13.46 -5.36 -11.45
C LEU A 307 -14.18 -6.30 -10.46
N THR A 308 -13.44 -7.19 -9.80
CA THR A 308 -13.98 -8.14 -8.82
C THR A 308 -14.61 -7.42 -7.63
N VAL A 309 -13.99 -6.34 -7.14
CA VAL A 309 -14.59 -5.48 -6.10
C VAL A 309 -15.95 -4.97 -6.54
N GLY A 310 -16.05 -4.39 -7.74
CA GLY A 310 -17.31 -3.86 -8.26
C GLY A 310 -18.38 -4.94 -8.50
N GLU A 311 -17.99 -6.15 -8.90
CA GLU A 311 -18.92 -7.28 -9.03
C GLU A 311 -19.45 -7.76 -7.67
N LEU A 312 -18.57 -7.92 -6.68
CA LEU A 312 -18.94 -8.35 -5.34
C LEU A 312 -19.84 -7.32 -4.65
N GLN A 313 -19.49 -6.03 -4.70
CA GLN A 313 -20.30 -4.95 -4.12
C GLN A 313 -21.66 -4.78 -4.83
N ARG A 314 -21.73 -5.03 -6.13
CA ARG A 314 -23.02 -5.01 -6.86
C ARG A 314 -23.93 -6.15 -6.41
N ALA A 315 -23.35 -7.33 -6.14
CA ALA A 315 -24.10 -8.49 -5.67
C ALA A 315 -24.44 -8.41 -4.17
N HIS A 316 -23.56 -7.79 -3.38
CA HIS A 316 -23.62 -7.69 -1.93
C HIS A 316 -23.27 -6.26 -1.49
N PRO A 317 -24.21 -5.30 -1.55
CA PRO A 317 -23.95 -3.90 -1.28
C PRO A 317 -23.44 -3.60 0.13
N SER A 318 -23.76 -4.45 1.10
CA SER A 318 -23.34 -4.28 2.51
C SER A 318 -22.05 -5.02 2.84
N LEU A 319 -21.49 -5.78 1.90
CA LEU A 319 -20.25 -6.53 2.10
C LEU A 319 -19.08 -5.57 2.29
N ARG A 320 -18.36 -5.74 3.40
CA ARG A 320 -17.11 -5.03 3.65
C ARG A 320 -15.94 -5.79 3.03
N ILE A 321 -14.98 -5.09 2.43
CA ILE A 321 -13.81 -5.70 1.78
C ILE A 321 -12.56 -5.05 2.35
N ALA A 322 -11.74 -5.83 3.06
CA ALA A 322 -10.42 -5.45 3.52
C ALA A 322 -9.34 -6.02 2.58
N ALA A 323 -8.63 -5.15 1.88
CA ALA A 323 -7.60 -5.54 0.90
C ALA A 323 -6.27 -4.81 1.15
N ALA A 324 -5.12 -5.49 1.01
CA ALA A 324 -3.83 -4.80 1.02
C ALA A 324 -3.51 -4.11 -0.32
N HIS A 325 -4.03 -4.65 -1.41
CA HIS A 325 -3.83 -4.13 -2.75
C HIS A 325 -5.09 -4.27 -3.60
N VAL A 326 -5.37 -3.25 -4.42
CA VAL A 326 -6.40 -3.31 -5.46
C VAL A 326 -5.70 -3.13 -6.81
N GLU A 327 -5.74 -4.17 -7.64
CA GLU A 327 -5.18 -4.14 -8.98
C GLU A 327 -6.11 -3.33 -9.90
N SER A 328 -5.55 -2.31 -10.55
CA SER A 328 -6.26 -1.50 -11.54
C SER A 328 -5.92 -1.95 -12.96
N HIS A 329 -6.87 -1.80 -13.90
CA HIS A 329 -6.65 -2.16 -15.30
C HIS A 329 -5.49 -1.37 -15.95
N GLU A 330 -5.15 -0.19 -15.42
CA GLU A 330 -4.01 0.61 -15.89
C GLU A 330 -2.64 0.01 -15.52
N ASP A 331 -2.58 -0.84 -14.48
CA ASP A 331 -1.35 -1.49 -14.05
C ASP A 331 -0.93 -2.64 -14.98
N ASP A 332 -1.86 -3.18 -15.77
CA ASP A 332 -1.61 -4.20 -16.79
C ASP A 332 -0.94 -3.58 -18.03
N GLU A 333 -1.38 -2.41 -18.49
CA GLU A 333 -0.88 -1.78 -19.73
C GLU A 333 0.57 -1.27 -19.62
N ARG A 334 1.02 -0.87 -18.42
CA ARG A 334 2.36 -0.26 -18.22
C ARG A 334 3.54 -1.21 -18.46
N LEU A 335 3.32 -2.52 -18.46
CA LEU A 335 4.38 -3.52 -18.69
C LEU A 335 4.42 -4.02 -20.15
N HIS A 336 3.34 -3.83 -20.90
CA HIS A 336 3.25 -4.29 -22.29
C HIS A 336 3.88 -3.32 -23.31
N HIS A 337 4.44 -2.20 -22.87
CA HIS A 337 5.14 -1.25 -23.75
C HIS A 337 6.64 -1.53 -23.95
N THR A 338 7.14 -2.69 -23.50
CA THR A 338 8.58 -3.00 -23.58
C THR A 338 9.02 -4.08 -24.57
N GLU A 339 8.13 -4.83 -25.21
CA GLU A 339 8.57 -5.90 -26.13
C GLU A 339 7.73 -5.96 -27.42
N ASN A 340 8.37 -5.63 -28.54
CA ASN A 340 7.91 -5.92 -29.89
C ASN A 340 8.18 -7.41 -30.20
N GLU A 341 7.30 -8.31 -29.79
CA GLU A 341 7.32 -9.71 -30.24
C GLU A 341 5.98 -10.08 -30.91
N PRO A 342 5.98 -10.89 -31.98
CA PRO A 342 4.81 -11.13 -32.80
C PRO A 342 3.84 -12.11 -32.11
N TYR A 343 2.60 -11.62 -31.96
CA TYR A 343 1.35 -12.29 -31.59
C TYR A 343 1.31 -13.83 -31.75
N GLU A 344 1.52 -14.53 -30.63
CA GLU A 344 0.74 -15.72 -30.29
C GLU A 344 -0.37 -15.28 -29.32
N ALA A 345 -1.62 -15.65 -29.63
CA ALA A 345 -2.84 -15.21 -28.95
C ALA A 345 -3.04 -15.84 -27.55
N SER A 346 -2.01 -15.75 -26.71
CA SER A 346 -2.07 -16.04 -25.28
C SER A 346 -2.76 -14.88 -24.61
N ARG A 347 -3.97 -15.09 -24.04
CA ARG A 347 -4.64 -14.05 -23.25
C ARG A 347 -3.67 -13.53 -22.18
N PRO A 348 -3.59 -12.20 -21.96
CA PRO A 348 -2.76 -11.68 -20.88
C PRO A 348 -3.26 -12.27 -19.56
N THR A 349 -2.41 -13.07 -18.92
CA THR A 349 -2.63 -13.56 -17.56
C THR A 349 -2.41 -12.38 -16.64
N SER A 350 -3.47 -11.90 -15.96
CA SER A 350 -3.32 -10.75 -15.07
C SER A 350 -2.29 -11.03 -13.97
N ARG A 351 -1.66 -9.99 -13.43
CA ARG A 351 -0.62 -10.16 -12.39
C ARG A 351 -1.21 -10.80 -11.15
N LEU A 352 -2.46 -10.47 -10.82
CA LEU A 352 -3.18 -11.11 -9.74
C LEU A 352 -3.44 -12.60 -9.99
N GLN A 353 -3.72 -13.00 -11.23
CA GLN A 353 -3.84 -14.41 -11.59
C GLN A 353 -2.49 -15.14 -11.43
N LEU A 354 -1.37 -14.53 -11.83
CA LEU A 354 -0.03 -15.09 -11.61
C LEU A 354 0.27 -15.26 -10.11
N LEU A 355 -0.08 -14.27 -9.28
CA LEU A 355 0.06 -14.37 -7.82
C LEU A 355 -0.80 -15.48 -7.24
N ALA A 356 -2.05 -15.59 -7.69
CA ALA A 356 -2.98 -16.63 -7.24
C ALA A 356 -2.47 -18.04 -7.60
N THR A 357 -2.01 -18.24 -8.85
CA THR A 357 -1.40 -19.51 -9.29
C THR A 357 -0.17 -19.84 -8.46
N ARG A 358 0.75 -18.88 -8.30
CA ARG A 358 1.98 -19.07 -7.53
C ARG A 358 1.69 -19.39 -6.06
N ALA A 359 0.71 -18.74 -5.45
CA ALA A 359 0.31 -19.04 -4.08
C ALA A 359 -0.29 -20.44 -3.94
N ALA A 360 -1.12 -20.87 -4.90
CA ALA A 360 -1.73 -22.20 -4.90
C ALA A 360 -0.72 -23.34 -5.12
N GLU A 361 0.41 -23.09 -5.79
CA GLU A 361 1.51 -24.07 -5.88
C GLU A 361 2.28 -24.21 -4.57
N MET A 362 2.22 -23.18 -3.73
CA MET A 362 3.07 -23.05 -2.56
C MET A 362 2.40 -23.47 -1.25
N TYR A 363 1.06 -23.44 -1.21
CA TYR A 363 0.21 -23.72 -0.06
C TYR A 363 -0.91 -24.68 -0.45
#